data_AF-A0A3M1ZX82-F1
#
_entry.id   AF-A0A3M1ZX82-F1
#
_cell.length_a   1.000
_cell.length_b   1.000
_cell.length_c   1.000
_cell.angle_alpha   90.00
_cell.angle_beta   90.00
_cell.angle_gamma   90.00
#
_symmetry.space_group_name_H-M   'P 1'
#
loop_
_entity.id
_entity.type
_entity.pdbx_description
1 polymer ?
#
loop_
_entity_poly.entity_id
_entity_poly.type
_entity_poly.pdbx_seq_one_letter_code
_entity_poly.pdbx_strand_id
1 'polypeptide(L)'
;SGADLRGADFALADVSGATFTGADLRNARMRGLKGFRSATWIGVDVRGVDFTGAYLFRRHVLDENYLYEFRQQSRWHEFLYRLWWLTSDCGRSLWRWGLWNLGLALVFGCLYLLVGIDPGDHPTALTPFYYSIVTLTTLGYGDVTPATSAAQVLAVIEVILGYLGLGGLLSILANKMARRAD
;
A
#
# COMPACT_ATOMS: atom_id res chain seq x y z
N SER A 1 -19.22 -14.53 -17.08
CA SER A 1 -18.45 -13.49 -17.78
C SER A 1 -19.28 -12.94 -18.94
N GLY A 2 -19.12 -11.66 -19.30
CA GLY A 2 -19.78 -11.06 -20.47
C GLY A 2 -21.32 -10.97 -20.39
N ALA A 3 -21.89 -11.00 -19.18
CA ALA A 3 -23.35 -10.99 -19.02
C ALA A 3 -23.93 -9.59 -19.28
N ASP A 4 -25.07 -9.54 -19.97
CA ASP A 4 -25.88 -8.32 -20.10
C ASP A 4 -26.77 -8.19 -18.86
N LEU A 5 -26.45 -7.22 -18.00
CA LEU A 5 -27.11 -6.94 -16.74
C LEU A 5 -27.62 -5.49 -16.71
N ARG A 6 -27.91 -4.92 -17.88
CA ARG A 6 -28.38 -3.54 -18.01
C ARG A 6 -29.73 -3.36 -17.31
N GLY A 7 -29.85 -2.29 -16.53
CA GLY A 7 -31.08 -1.99 -15.77
C GLY A 7 -31.42 -2.97 -14.65
N ALA A 8 -30.55 -3.95 -14.36
CA ALA A 8 -30.79 -4.91 -13.30
C ALA A 8 -30.81 -4.23 -11.92
N ASP A 9 -31.67 -4.72 -11.03
CA ASP A 9 -31.76 -4.25 -9.65
C ASP A 9 -31.01 -5.21 -8.72
N PHE A 10 -29.87 -4.77 -8.22
CA PHE A 10 -29.06 -5.49 -7.22
C PHE A 10 -29.22 -4.89 -5.83
N ALA A 11 -30.29 -4.13 -5.58
CA ALA A 11 -30.51 -3.55 -4.27
C ALA A 11 -30.54 -4.64 -3.19
N LEU A 12 -29.70 -4.50 -2.17
CA LEU A 12 -29.55 -5.42 -1.03
C LEU A 12 -29.09 -6.85 -1.40
N ALA A 13 -28.71 -7.10 -2.66
CA ALA A 13 -28.25 -8.41 -3.09
C ALA A 13 -26.92 -8.78 -2.43
N ASP A 14 -26.74 -10.09 -2.17
CA ASP A 14 -25.44 -10.65 -1.81
C ASP A 14 -24.80 -11.25 -3.05
N VAL A 15 -23.68 -10.67 -3.46
CA VAL A 15 -22.91 -11.11 -4.62
C VAL A 15 -21.58 -11.76 -4.22
N SER A 16 -21.47 -12.22 -2.97
CA SER A 16 -20.25 -12.86 -2.47
C SER A 16 -19.77 -14.00 -3.38
N GLY A 17 -18.51 -13.94 -3.80
CA GLY A 17 -17.90 -14.93 -4.70
C GLY A 17 -18.39 -14.94 -6.15
N ALA A 18 -19.27 -14.03 -6.54
CA ALA A 18 -19.75 -13.94 -7.92
C ALA A 18 -18.70 -13.38 -8.88
N THR A 19 -18.80 -13.73 -10.16
CA THR A 19 -17.87 -13.28 -11.21
C THR A 19 -18.58 -12.43 -12.25
N PHE A 20 -18.29 -11.13 -12.28
CA PHE A 20 -18.86 -10.16 -13.22
C PHE A 20 -17.88 -9.74 -14.31
N THR A 21 -16.85 -10.54 -14.57
CA THR A 21 -15.80 -10.20 -15.56
C THR A 21 -16.41 -9.87 -16.92
N GLY A 22 -16.17 -8.65 -17.40
CA GLY A 22 -16.68 -8.14 -18.69
C GLY A 22 -18.20 -7.93 -18.76
N ALA A 23 -18.93 -7.93 -17.64
CA ALA A 23 -20.38 -7.73 -17.65
C ALA A 23 -20.77 -6.27 -17.94
N ASP A 24 -21.96 -6.07 -18.51
CA ASP A 24 -22.54 -4.75 -18.77
C ASP A 24 -23.57 -4.41 -17.70
N LEU A 25 -23.26 -3.45 -16.84
CA LEU A 25 -24.13 -2.99 -15.75
C LEU A 25 -24.76 -1.62 -16.02
N ARG A 26 -24.80 -1.16 -17.28
CA ARG A 26 -25.33 0.18 -17.57
C ARG A 26 -26.76 0.33 -17.04
N ASN A 27 -27.02 1.43 -16.33
CA ASN A 27 -28.30 1.74 -15.68
C ASN A 27 -28.73 0.76 -14.57
N ALA A 28 -27.86 -0.13 -14.09
CA ALA A 28 -28.16 -1.01 -12.97
C ALA A 28 -28.21 -0.24 -11.63
N ARG A 29 -28.96 -0.77 -10.66
CA ARG A 29 -29.07 -0.22 -9.30
C ARG A 29 -28.26 -1.05 -8.32
N MET A 30 -27.33 -0.43 -7.59
CA MET A 30 -26.37 -1.15 -6.73
C MET A 30 -26.51 -0.79 -5.24
N ARG A 31 -27.70 -0.37 -4.79
CA ARG A 31 -27.90 0.18 -3.44
C ARG A 31 -27.80 -0.91 -2.37
N GLY A 32 -26.89 -0.74 -1.41
CA GLY A 32 -26.78 -1.66 -0.25
C GLY A 32 -26.27 -3.06 -0.62
N LEU A 33 -25.54 -3.18 -1.73
CA LEU A 33 -24.91 -4.42 -2.18
C LEU A 33 -23.96 -5.00 -1.12
N LYS A 34 -24.07 -6.31 -0.87
CA LYS A 34 -23.23 -7.06 0.07
C LYS A 34 -22.26 -7.98 -0.68
N GLY A 35 -21.16 -8.36 -0.04
CA GLY A 35 -20.24 -9.34 -0.62
C GLY A 35 -19.34 -8.84 -1.76
N PHE A 36 -19.52 -7.59 -2.20
CA PHE A 36 -18.86 -7.04 -3.40
C PHE A 36 -17.32 -7.10 -3.36
N ARG A 37 -16.68 -7.11 -2.19
CA ARG A 37 -15.22 -7.22 -2.05
C ARG A 37 -14.65 -8.59 -2.39
N SER A 38 -15.50 -9.62 -2.37
CA SER A 38 -15.12 -11.00 -2.68
C SER A 38 -15.52 -11.43 -4.10
N ALA A 39 -16.31 -10.59 -4.77
CA ALA A 39 -16.69 -10.77 -6.16
C ALA A 39 -15.61 -10.19 -7.08
N THR A 40 -15.55 -10.67 -8.33
CA THR A 40 -14.61 -10.16 -9.34
C THR A 40 -15.30 -9.20 -10.29
N TRP A 41 -14.73 -8.00 -10.47
CA TRP A 41 -15.33 -6.92 -11.26
C TRP A 41 -14.46 -6.44 -12.43
N ILE A 42 -13.52 -7.27 -12.87
CA ILE A 42 -12.57 -6.94 -13.94
C ILE A 42 -13.30 -6.70 -15.28
N GLY A 43 -13.07 -5.56 -15.90
CA GLY A 43 -13.61 -5.17 -17.21
C GLY A 43 -15.12 -4.90 -17.22
N VAL A 44 -15.75 -4.70 -16.06
CA VAL A 44 -17.19 -4.45 -15.97
C VAL A 44 -17.54 -3.02 -16.40
N ASP A 45 -18.58 -2.84 -17.22
CA ASP A 45 -19.05 -1.52 -17.64
C ASP A 45 -20.02 -0.95 -16.60
N VAL A 46 -19.57 0.07 -15.86
CA VAL A 46 -20.36 0.74 -14.82
C VAL A 46 -20.92 2.10 -15.24
N ARG A 47 -20.93 2.42 -16.54
CA ARG A 47 -21.45 3.71 -17.02
C ARG A 47 -22.95 3.83 -16.73
N GLY A 48 -23.37 4.92 -16.08
CA GLY A 48 -24.78 5.14 -15.75
C GLY A 48 -25.34 4.22 -14.65
N VAL A 49 -24.50 3.46 -13.94
CA VAL A 49 -24.93 2.76 -12.73
C VAL A 49 -25.37 3.77 -11.67
N ASP A 50 -26.49 3.50 -11.00
CA ASP A 50 -26.91 4.26 -9.83
C ASP A 50 -26.05 3.86 -8.62
N PHE A 51 -25.11 4.74 -8.26
CA PHE A 51 -24.21 4.60 -7.12
C PHE A 51 -24.74 5.24 -5.84
N THR A 52 -26.00 5.68 -5.78
CA THR A 52 -26.58 6.31 -4.59
C THR A 52 -26.48 5.36 -3.39
N GLY A 53 -25.65 5.72 -2.40
CA GLY A 53 -25.37 4.87 -1.23
C GLY A 53 -24.45 3.67 -1.50
N ALA A 54 -23.80 3.60 -2.67
CA ALA A 54 -22.92 2.50 -3.09
C ALA A 54 -21.49 3.00 -3.45
N TYR A 55 -21.01 4.05 -2.78
CA TYR A 55 -19.72 4.70 -3.09
C TYR A 55 -18.52 3.77 -2.89
N LEU A 56 -18.54 2.94 -1.84
CA LEU A 56 -17.51 1.95 -1.58
C LEU A 56 -17.42 0.88 -2.68
N PHE A 57 -18.56 0.51 -3.27
CA PHE A 57 -18.61 -0.39 -4.42
C PHE A 57 -17.97 0.26 -5.65
N ARG A 58 -18.37 1.50 -5.99
CA ARG A 58 -17.77 2.25 -7.10
C ARG A 58 -16.24 2.31 -6.99
N ARG A 59 -15.75 2.69 -5.81
CA ARG A 59 -14.32 2.78 -5.53
C ARG A 59 -13.63 1.42 -5.67
N HIS A 60 -14.24 0.35 -5.16
CA HIS A 60 -13.67 -0.99 -5.25
C HIS A 60 -13.52 -1.47 -6.70
N VAL A 61 -14.55 -1.30 -7.52
CA VAL A 61 -14.51 -1.68 -8.95
C VAL A 61 -13.43 -0.90 -9.68
N LEU A 62 -13.36 0.42 -9.47
CA LEU A 62 -12.34 1.26 -10.12
C LEU A 62 -10.92 0.87 -9.70
N ASP A 63 -10.70 0.62 -8.40
CA ASP A 63 -9.40 0.20 -7.86
C ASP A 63 -8.97 -1.19 -8.40
N GLU A 64 -9.90 -2.15 -8.46
CA GLU A 64 -9.62 -3.49 -9.02
C GLU A 64 -9.25 -3.42 -10.52
N ASN A 65 -9.99 -2.62 -11.30
CA ASN A 65 -9.72 -2.43 -12.73
C ASN A 65 -8.39 -1.70 -12.97
N TYR A 66 -8.11 -0.64 -12.20
CA TYR A 66 -6.84 0.08 -12.29
C TYR A 66 -5.64 -0.84 -12.00
N LEU A 67 -5.70 -1.64 -10.93
CA LEU A 67 -4.62 -2.56 -10.58
C LEU A 67 -4.43 -3.66 -11.65
N TYR A 68 -5.53 -4.13 -12.24
CA TYR A 68 -5.49 -5.09 -13.34
C TYR A 68 -4.80 -4.50 -14.58
N GLU A 69 -5.21 -3.30 -15.01
CA GLU A 69 -4.63 -2.61 -16.17
C GLU A 69 -3.15 -2.28 -15.94
N PHE A 70 -2.83 -1.70 -14.78
CA PHE A 70 -1.46 -1.37 -14.39
C PHE A 70 -0.56 -2.59 -14.46
N ARG A 71 -1.00 -3.72 -13.90
CA ARG A 71 -0.21 -4.97 -13.90
C ARG A 71 0.06 -5.49 -15.32
N GLN A 72 -0.88 -5.34 -16.25
CA GLN A 72 -0.76 -5.89 -17.61
C GLN A 72 -0.01 -4.97 -18.58
N GLN A 73 0.25 -3.72 -18.21
CA GLN A 73 0.86 -2.74 -19.10
C GLN A 73 2.29 -3.11 -19.53
N SER A 74 3.12 -3.64 -18.63
CA SER A 74 4.46 -4.17 -18.99
C SER A 74 5.02 -5.11 -17.91
N ARG A 75 6.07 -5.85 -18.25
CA ARG A 75 6.82 -6.69 -17.28
C ARG A 75 7.39 -5.87 -16.11
N TRP A 76 7.72 -4.59 -16.35
CA TRP A 76 8.21 -3.69 -15.31
C TRP A 76 7.08 -3.27 -14.35
N HIS A 77 5.89 -2.98 -14.87
CA HIS A 77 4.72 -2.69 -14.04
C HIS A 77 4.27 -3.90 -13.23
N GLU A 78 4.37 -5.11 -13.79
CA GLU A 78 4.12 -6.33 -13.02
C GLU A 78 5.12 -6.47 -11.86
N PHE A 79 6.41 -6.19 -12.09
CA PHE A 79 7.42 -6.18 -11.03
C PHE A 79 7.10 -5.14 -9.95
N LEU A 80 6.77 -3.91 -10.33
CA LEU A 80 6.34 -2.85 -9.39
C LEU A 80 5.13 -3.26 -8.59
N TYR A 81 4.12 -3.82 -9.25
CA TYR A 81 2.92 -4.31 -8.60
C TYR A 81 3.26 -5.37 -7.54
N ARG A 82 4.12 -6.34 -7.87
CA ARG A 82 4.55 -7.38 -6.92
C ARG A 82 5.28 -6.78 -5.72
N LEU A 83 6.19 -5.82 -5.95
CA LEU A 83 6.91 -5.13 -4.87
C LEU A 83 5.95 -4.32 -3.98
N TRP A 84 5.04 -3.57 -4.59
CA TRP A 84 4.07 -2.75 -3.88
C TRP A 84 3.04 -3.58 -3.10
N TRP A 85 2.63 -4.72 -3.67
CA TRP A 85 1.78 -5.70 -3.01
C TRP A 85 2.48 -6.35 -1.80
N LEU A 86 3.73 -6.78 -1.97
CA LEU A 86 4.53 -7.40 -0.91
C LEU A 86 4.69 -6.46 0.28
N THR A 87 4.97 -5.19 0.02
CA THR A 87 5.27 -4.20 1.06
C THR A 87 4.02 -3.66 1.75
N SER A 88 2.92 -3.40 1.03
CA SER A 88 1.77 -2.64 1.56
C SER A 88 0.39 -3.15 1.18
N ASP A 89 0.29 -4.28 0.47
CA ASP A 89 -0.96 -4.75 -0.14
C ASP A 89 -1.61 -3.67 -1.02
N CYS A 90 -0.80 -3.01 -1.87
CA CYS A 90 -1.20 -1.87 -2.69
C CYS A 90 -1.81 -0.71 -1.87
N GLY A 91 -1.23 -0.42 -0.70
CA GLY A 91 -1.68 0.63 0.21
C GLY A 91 -2.91 0.28 1.08
N ARG A 92 -3.33 -0.99 1.09
CA ARG A 92 -4.49 -1.43 1.89
C ARG A 92 -4.13 -1.78 3.33
N SER A 93 -2.89 -2.21 3.59
CA SER A 93 -2.47 -2.70 4.91
C SER A 93 -1.38 -1.85 5.55
N LEU A 94 -1.78 -1.06 6.55
CA LEU A 94 -0.87 -0.29 7.41
C LEU A 94 0.11 -1.19 8.17
N TRP A 95 -0.36 -2.37 8.60
CA TRP A 95 0.43 -3.29 9.39
C TRP A 95 1.58 -3.91 8.58
N ARG A 96 1.32 -4.34 7.34
CA ARG A 96 2.37 -4.85 6.44
C ARG A 96 3.43 -3.78 6.18
N TRP A 97 3.00 -2.53 5.98
CA TRP A 97 3.90 -1.41 5.77
C TRP A 97 4.77 -1.14 7.01
N GLY A 98 4.19 -1.13 8.20
CA GLY A 98 4.93 -0.96 9.45
C GLY A 98 5.98 -2.06 9.67
N LEU A 99 5.59 -3.33 9.44
CA LEU A 99 6.51 -4.46 9.53
C LEU A 99 7.65 -4.38 8.50
N TRP A 100 7.36 -3.92 7.28
CA TRP A 100 8.38 -3.73 6.25
C TRP A 100 9.41 -2.67 6.66
N ASN A 101 8.95 -1.52 7.16
CA ASN A 101 9.86 -0.46 7.64
C ASN A 101 10.68 -0.92 8.85
N LEU A 102 10.06 -1.65 9.80
CA LEU A 102 10.79 -2.25 10.92
C LEU A 102 11.84 -3.25 10.43
N GLY A 103 11.50 -4.09 9.44
CA GLY A 103 12.44 -5.02 8.81
C GLY A 103 13.62 -4.30 8.17
N LEU A 104 13.39 -3.20 7.44
CA LEU A 104 14.46 -2.35 6.90
C LEU A 104 15.35 -1.80 8.01
N ALA A 105 14.77 -1.26 9.09
CA ALA A 105 15.55 -0.76 10.22
C ALA A 105 16.40 -1.86 10.89
N LEU A 106 15.88 -3.08 11.00
CA LEU A 106 16.66 -4.20 11.55
C LEU A 106 17.82 -4.61 10.62
N VAL A 107 17.59 -4.62 9.30
CA VAL A 107 18.64 -4.93 8.31
C VAL A 107 19.74 -3.88 8.35
N PHE A 108 19.39 -2.59 8.34
CA PHE A 108 20.37 -1.50 8.42
C PHE A 108 21.08 -1.48 9.77
N GLY A 109 20.37 -1.69 10.89
CA GLY A 109 20.99 -1.88 12.20
C GLY A 109 22.04 -3.00 12.22
N CYS A 110 21.76 -4.14 11.57
CA CYS A 110 22.74 -5.21 11.39
C CYS A 110 23.92 -4.79 10.49
N LEU A 111 23.69 -4.03 9.42
CA LEU A 111 24.77 -3.51 8.57
C LEU A 111 25.67 -2.54 9.35
N TYR A 112 25.11 -1.71 10.24
CA TYR A 112 25.89 -0.82 11.10
C TYR A 112 26.69 -1.54 12.18
N LEU A 113 26.42 -2.82 12.48
CA LEU A 113 27.34 -3.64 13.28
C LEU A 113 28.64 -3.95 12.54
N LEU A 114 28.59 -4.00 11.21
CA LEU A 114 29.73 -4.35 10.35
C LEU A 114 30.57 -3.14 9.95
N VAL A 115 30.08 -1.93 10.23
CA VAL A 115 30.67 -0.68 9.77
C VAL A 115 30.91 0.24 10.97
N GLY A 116 31.97 1.04 10.94
CA GLY A 116 32.31 1.92 12.06
C GLY A 116 31.30 3.06 12.22
N ILE A 117 30.52 3.01 13.30
CA ILE A 117 29.70 4.10 13.84
C ILE A 117 30.34 4.65 15.12
N ASP A 118 30.13 5.94 15.40
CA ASP A 118 30.46 6.55 16.67
C ASP A 118 29.24 6.48 17.59
N PRO A 119 29.25 5.63 18.65
CA PRO A 119 28.09 5.37 19.48
C PRO A 119 27.79 6.47 20.52
N GLY A 120 28.62 7.51 20.61
CA GLY A 120 28.46 8.61 21.57
C GLY A 120 28.71 8.20 23.03
N ASP A 121 28.12 8.95 23.96
CA ASP A 121 28.47 8.90 25.40
C ASP A 121 27.96 7.65 26.13
N HIS A 122 26.91 7.00 25.63
CA HIS A 122 26.23 5.87 26.29
C HIS A 122 26.03 4.69 25.33
N PRO A 123 27.10 3.98 24.96
CA PRO A 123 27.01 2.85 24.05
C PRO A 123 26.27 1.66 24.67
N THR A 124 25.35 1.08 23.91
CA THR A 124 24.63 -0.14 24.27
C THR A 124 24.63 -1.10 23.07
N ALA A 125 24.29 -2.38 23.30
CA ALA A 125 24.14 -3.35 22.21
C ALA A 125 23.05 -2.97 21.19
N LEU A 126 22.13 -2.06 21.57
CA LEU A 126 21.05 -1.59 20.72
C LEU A 126 21.41 -0.31 19.95
N THR A 127 22.56 0.31 20.21
CA THR A 127 22.96 1.59 19.58
C THR A 127 22.90 1.57 18.05
N PRO A 128 23.35 0.53 17.33
CA PRO A 128 23.25 0.47 15.86
C PRO A 128 21.81 0.39 15.36
N PHE A 129 20.93 -0.32 16.07
CA PHE A 129 19.51 -0.43 15.73
C PHE A 129 18.76 0.86 16.03
N TYR A 130 19.08 1.51 17.14
CA TYR A 130 18.59 2.84 17.47
C TYR A 130 18.97 3.86 16.40
N TYR A 131 20.25 3.87 15.99
CA TYR A 131 20.74 4.75 14.92
C TYR A 131 19.99 4.54 13.60
N SER A 132 19.77 3.27 13.22
CA SER A 132 19.00 2.93 12.03
C SER A 132 17.54 3.41 12.12
N ILE A 133 16.84 3.20 13.25
CA ILE A 133 15.46 3.69 13.43
C ILE A 133 15.40 5.22 13.32
N VAL A 134 16.32 5.93 14.00
CA VAL A 134 16.39 7.40 14.00
C VAL A 134 16.72 7.94 12.60
N THR A 135 17.56 7.23 11.85
CA THR A 135 17.96 7.60 10.48
C THR A 135 16.84 7.32 9.47
N LEU A 136 16.22 6.13 9.53
CA LEU A 136 15.10 5.74 8.68
C LEU A 136 13.87 6.62 8.90
N THR A 137 13.62 7.04 10.15
CA THR A 137 12.54 7.99 10.47
C THR A 137 12.91 9.44 10.20
N THR A 138 14.14 9.69 9.73
CA THR A 138 14.68 11.03 9.43
C THR A 138 14.69 11.97 10.64
N LEU A 139 14.70 11.42 11.85
CA LEU A 139 14.64 12.19 13.09
C LEU A 139 15.99 12.82 13.42
N GLY A 140 17.08 12.03 13.34
CA GLY A 140 18.46 12.54 13.41
C GLY A 140 18.84 13.30 14.69
N TYR A 141 18.72 12.67 15.86
CA TYR A 141 19.09 13.30 17.15
C TYR A 141 20.54 13.81 17.21
N GLY A 142 21.46 13.19 16.47
CA GLY A 142 22.88 13.60 16.40
C GLY A 142 23.76 13.06 17.54
N ASP A 143 23.21 12.21 18.40
CA ASP A 143 23.89 11.51 19.49
C ASP A 143 24.73 10.31 19.01
N VAL A 144 24.33 9.69 17.90
CA VAL A 144 25.07 8.61 17.22
C VAL A 144 25.32 9.04 15.78
N THR A 145 26.57 8.90 15.31
CA THR A 145 26.96 9.41 13.98
C THR A 145 27.82 8.39 13.19
N PRO A 146 27.80 8.45 11.85
CA PRO A 146 28.58 7.53 11.04
C PRO A 146 30.06 7.98 11.01
N ALA A 147 30.95 7.19 11.63
CA ALA A 147 32.38 7.52 11.75
C ALA A 147 33.19 7.22 10.48
N THR A 148 32.69 6.34 9.61
CA THR A 148 33.39 5.88 8.40
C THR A 148 32.64 6.27 7.13
N SER A 149 33.35 6.42 6.01
CA SER A 149 32.74 6.73 4.71
C SER A 149 31.71 5.69 4.27
N ALA A 150 31.95 4.41 4.60
CA ALA A 150 30.98 3.34 4.34
C ALA A 150 29.68 3.53 5.15
N ALA A 151 29.77 3.91 6.43
CA ALA A 151 28.59 4.17 7.26
C ALA A 151 27.80 5.38 6.74
N GLN A 152 28.50 6.42 6.24
CA GLN A 152 27.89 7.59 5.64
C GLN A 152 27.09 7.23 4.38
N VAL A 153 27.67 6.40 3.49
CA VAL A 153 26.96 5.92 2.30
C VAL A 153 25.71 5.13 2.67
N LEU A 154 25.80 4.23 3.66
CA LEU A 154 24.64 3.49 4.16
C LEU A 154 23.56 4.43 4.72
N ALA A 155 23.94 5.44 5.50
CA ALA A 155 23.00 6.41 6.05
C ALA A 155 22.28 7.21 4.96
N VAL A 156 22.99 7.62 3.89
CA VAL A 156 22.37 8.30 2.75
C VAL A 156 21.31 7.41 2.08
N ILE A 157 21.64 6.13 1.85
CA ILE A 157 20.70 5.17 1.26
C ILE A 157 19.49 4.97 2.19
N GLU A 158 19.72 4.82 3.48
CA GLU A 158 18.66 4.63 4.48
C GLU A 158 17.71 5.83 4.56
N VAL A 159 18.23 7.06 4.54
CA VAL A 159 17.41 8.28 4.53
C VAL A 159 16.52 8.36 3.29
N ILE A 160 17.05 8.02 2.10
CA ILE A 160 16.27 7.99 0.86
C ILE A 160 15.12 6.98 0.98
N LEU A 161 15.40 5.78 1.50
CA LEU A 161 14.37 4.76 1.76
C LEU A 161 13.38 5.22 2.83
N GLY A 162 13.83 5.94 3.85
CA GLY A 162 13.02 6.51 4.91
C GLY A 162 11.97 7.50 4.40
N TYR A 163 12.36 8.42 3.50
CA TYR A 163 11.40 9.34 2.86
C TYR A 163 10.35 8.62 2.02
N LEU A 164 10.73 7.56 1.29
CA LEU A 164 9.77 6.70 0.59
C LEU A 164 8.84 5.97 1.58
N GLY A 165 9.39 5.52 2.71
CA GLY A 165 8.69 4.92 3.84
C GLY A 165 7.60 5.82 4.42
N LEU A 166 7.96 7.07 4.74
CA LEU A 166 7.05 8.09 5.25
C LEU A 166 5.99 8.50 4.22
N GLY A 167 6.37 8.66 2.95
CA GLY A 167 5.42 8.94 1.86
C GLY A 167 4.36 7.85 1.69
N GLY A 168 4.79 6.58 1.75
CA GLY A 168 3.85 5.44 1.73
C GLY A 168 2.93 5.41 2.94
N LEU A 169 3.44 5.71 4.13
CA LEU A 169 2.64 5.78 5.37
C LEU A 169 1.55 6.86 5.26
N LEU A 170 1.92 8.06 4.83
CA LEU A 170 1.00 9.17 4.62
C LEU A 170 -0.09 8.81 3.59
N SER A 171 0.28 8.18 2.48
CA SER A 171 -0.68 7.74 1.46
C SER A 171 -1.71 6.72 2.00
N ILE A 172 -1.26 5.74 2.79
CA ILE A 172 -2.14 4.74 3.41
C ILE A 172 -3.09 5.39 4.43
N LEU A 173 -2.57 6.29 5.26
CA LEU A 173 -3.37 7.00 6.26
C LEU A 173 -4.39 7.91 5.60
N ALA A 174 -3.99 8.69 4.58
CA ALA A 174 -4.89 9.53 3.80
C ALA A 174 -6.03 8.70 3.18
N ASN A 175 -5.70 7.55 2.58
CA ASN A 175 -6.70 6.63 2.04
C ASN A 175 -7.65 6.08 3.12
N LYS A 176 -7.15 5.82 4.33
CA LYS A 176 -7.98 5.34 5.46
C LYS A 176 -8.87 6.43 6.05
N MET A 177 -8.41 7.68 6.10
CA MET A 177 -9.21 8.83 6.55
C MET A 177 -10.28 9.19 5.53
N ALA A 178 -9.96 9.20 4.23
CA ALA A 178 -10.93 9.43 3.17
C ALA A 178 -12.11 8.43 3.25
N ARG A 179 -11.83 7.16 3.59
CA ARG A 179 -12.88 6.13 3.78
C ARG A 179 -13.85 6.39 4.94
N ARG A 180 -13.55 7.32 5.86
CA ARG A 180 -14.42 7.67 7.00
C ARG A 180 -15.18 8.97 6.80
N ALA A 181 -14.74 9.79 5.83
CA ALA A 181 -15.37 11.06 5.52
C ALA A 181 -16.57 10.91 4.56
N ASP A 182 -16.60 9.81 3.79
CA ASP A 182 -17.71 9.36 2.94
C ASP A 182 -18.71 8.48 3.73
#